data_AF-A0A842KQH3-F1
#
_entry.id   AF-A0A842KQH3-F1
#
_cell.length_a   1.000
_cell.length_b   1.000
_cell.length_c   1.000
_cell.angle_alpha   90.00
_cell.angle_beta   90.00
_cell.angle_gamma   90.00
#
_symmetry.space_group_name_H-M   'P 1'
#
loop_
_entity.id
_entity.type
_entity.pdbx_description
1 polymer ?
#
loop_
_entity_poly.entity_id
_entity_poly.type
_entity_poly.pdbx_seq_one_letter_code
_entity_poly.pdbx_strand_id
1 'polypeptide(L)'
;MKVAIFPPNSLILADLVERKGHEPLILQKEIRKKVTDPEIDSPPFNITQEDPLKGLKYAAIEVPSGVRGRMSIFGPLIEEADAAIIMEDAPFGFGCMGCSRTNELCVYYLRQKKVPILELKYPRSREETIEVVNKINTFLDRLEAENG
;
A
#
# COMPACT_ATOMS: atom_id res chain seq x y z
N MET A 1 5.93 -13.73 0.56
CA MET A 1 6.16 -12.55 1.42
C MET A 1 4.98 -11.60 1.36
N LYS A 2 4.83 -10.71 2.34
CA LYS A 2 3.87 -9.60 2.29
C LYS A 2 4.49 -8.40 1.57
N VAL A 3 3.95 -8.00 0.42
CA VAL A 3 4.51 -6.93 -0.40
C VAL A 3 3.59 -5.71 -0.37
N ALA A 4 4.06 -4.61 0.19
CA ALA A 4 3.36 -3.33 0.08
C ALA A 4 3.47 -2.78 -1.34
N ILE A 5 2.35 -2.35 -1.89
CA ILE A 5 2.32 -1.67 -3.18
C ILE A 5 1.94 -0.20 -2.98
N PHE A 6 2.54 0.68 -3.76
CA PHE A 6 2.16 2.07 -3.84
C PHE A 6 2.01 2.47 -5.32
N PRO A 7 0.87 3.04 -5.75
CA PRO A 7 -0.33 3.34 -4.97
C PRO A 7 -1.02 2.09 -4.38
N PRO A 8 -1.58 2.18 -3.17
CA PRO A 8 -1.99 1.03 -2.35
C PRO A 8 -3.28 0.33 -2.79
N ASN A 9 -3.91 0.85 -3.83
CA ASN A 9 -5.10 0.30 -4.46
C ASN A 9 -4.89 -0.01 -5.95
N SER A 10 -3.64 -0.01 -6.43
CA SER A 10 -3.33 -0.40 -7.79
C SER A 10 -3.63 -1.89 -7.99
N LEU A 11 -4.69 -2.18 -8.74
CA LEU A 11 -5.07 -3.56 -9.06
C LEU A 11 -4.03 -4.26 -9.94
N ILE A 12 -3.33 -3.49 -10.78
CA ILE A 12 -2.29 -4.02 -11.66
C ILE A 12 -1.09 -4.51 -10.85
N LEU A 13 -0.60 -3.70 -9.90
CA LEU A 13 0.51 -4.11 -9.04
C LEU A 13 0.11 -5.27 -8.13
N ALA A 14 -1.12 -5.24 -7.59
CA ALA A 14 -1.64 -6.33 -6.75
C ALA A 14 -1.67 -7.66 -7.51
N ASP A 15 -2.19 -7.68 -8.75
CA ASP A 15 -2.25 -8.87 -9.61
C ASP A 15 -0.85 -9.42 -9.94
N LEU A 16 0.13 -8.55 -10.24
CA LEU A 16 1.51 -8.99 -10.49
C LEU A 16 2.15 -9.66 -9.27
N VAL A 17 1.91 -9.11 -8.07
CA VAL A 17 2.39 -9.68 -6.81
C VAL A 17 1.73 -11.04 -6.53
N GLU A 18 0.40 -11.14 -6.67
CA GLU A 18 -0.35 -12.39 -6.42
C GLU A 18 0.05 -13.50 -7.39
N ARG A 19 0.26 -13.19 -8.68
CA ARG A 19 0.71 -14.17 -9.68
C ARG A 19 2.08 -14.76 -9.40
N LYS A 20 2.91 -14.05 -8.63
CA LYS A 20 4.23 -14.51 -8.18
C LYS A 20 4.18 -15.20 -6.81
N GLY A 21 2.99 -15.53 -6.30
CA GLY A 21 2.83 -16.27 -5.03
C GLY A 21 3.05 -15.42 -3.77
N HIS A 22 3.17 -14.10 -3.91
CA HIS A 22 3.31 -13.18 -2.78
C HIS A 22 1.96 -12.58 -2.38
N GLU A 23 1.83 -12.13 -1.13
CA GLU A 23 0.62 -11.49 -0.62
C GLU A 23 0.71 -9.97 -0.81
N PRO A 24 -0.13 -9.33 -1.65
CA PRO A 24 -0.12 -7.88 -1.76
C PRO A 24 -0.87 -7.24 -0.59
N LEU A 25 -0.22 -6.28 0.06
CA LEU A 25 -0.82 -5.44 1.08
C LEU A 25 -1.55 -4.28 0.42
N ILE A 26 -2.87 -4.44 0.28
CA ILE A 26 -3.73 -3.50 -0.46
C ILE A 26 -4.81 -2.90 0.41
N LEU A 27 -5.15 -1.64 0.13
CA LEU A 27 -6.15 -0.89 0.88
C LEU A 27 -7.55 -1.55 0.81
N GLN A 28 -7.91 -2.11 -0.34
CA GLN A 28 -9.25 -2.69 -0.55
C GLN A 28 -9.52 -3.86 0.40
N LYS A 29 -8.50 -4.67 0.73
CA LYS A 29 -8.65 -5.80 1.67
C LYS A 29 -8.98 -5.29 3.07
N GLU A 30 -8.32 -4.24 3.54
CA GLU A 30 -8.57 -3.65 4.87
C GLU A 30 -9.92 -2.92 4.94
N ILE A 31 -10.29 -2.18 3.89
CA ILE A 31 -11.59 -1.51 3.83
C ILE A 31 -12.71 -2.55 3.81
N ARG A 32 -12.56 -3.65 3.07
CA ARG A 32 -13.56 -4.72 3.04
C ARG A 32 -13.83 -5.27 4.43
N LYS A 33 -12.79 -5.56 5.22
CA LYS A 33 -12.94 -6.04 6.62
C LYS A 33 -13.83 -5.10 7.43
N LYS A 34 -13.61 -3.78 7.34
CA LYS A 34 -14.38 -2.77 8.10
C LYS A 34 -15.83 -2.57 7.64
N VAL A 35 -16.17 -2.97 6.42
CA VAL A 35 -17.51 -2.78 5.83
C VAL A 35 -18.36 -4.06 5.91
N THR A 36 -17.75 -5.24 5.87
CA THR A 36 -18.47 -6.51 5.84
C THR A 36 -18.59 -7.20 7.19
N ASP A 37 -17.94 -6.69 8.22
CA ASP A 37 -17.90 -7.30 9.54
C ASP A 37 -19.21 -6.99 10.31
N PRO A 38 -20.03 -8.01 10.63
CA PRO A 38 -21.43 -7.88 11.04
C PRO A 38 -21.62 -7.47 12.52
N GLU A 39 -20.70 -6.69 13.10
CA GLU A 39 -20.89 -6.17 14.46
C GLU A 39 -22.15 -5.31 14.53
N ILE A 40 -22.99 -5.62 15.53
CA ILE A 40 -24.40 -5.21 15.64
C ILE A 40 -24.58 -3.71 15.93
N ASP A 41 -23.50 -2.99 16.26
CA ASP A 41 -23.58 -1.67 16.88
C ASP A 41 -23.01 -0.56 15.97
N SER A 42 -23.55 -0.43 14.75
CA SER A 42 -23.75 0.82 13.98
C SER A 42 -23.72 0.58 12.45
N PRO A 43 -24.57 1.24 11.65
CA PRO A 43 -24.46 1.19 10.18
C PRO A 43 -23.27 2.04 9.68
N PRO A 44 -22.72 1.80 8.47
CA PRO A 44 -22.05 0.62 7.92
C PRO A 44 -20.50 0.65 8.11
N PHE A 45 -19.98 1.30 9.16
CA PHE A 45 -18.54 1.49 9.35
C PHE A 45 -18.07 1.05 10.72
N ASN A 46 -17.30 -0.04 10.78
CA ASN A 46 -16.61 -0.51 12.00
C ASN A 46 -15.36 0.34 12.27
N ILE A 47 -15.56 1.66 12.42
CA ILE A 47 -14.54 2.63 12.82
C ILE A 47 -14.84 3.00 14.28
N THR A 48 -13.86 2.75 15.13
CA THR A 48 -13.93 2.98 16.57
C THR A 48 -13.11 4.20 16.96
N GLN A 49 -13.20 4.62 18.23
CA GLN A 49 -12.33 5.67 18.78
C GLN A 49 -10.84 5.25 18.83
N GLU A 50 -10.55 3.95 18.76
CA GLU A 50 -9.17 3.46 18.72
C GLU A 50 -8.49 3.68 17.37
N ASP A 51 -9.24 3.73 16.28
CA ASP A 51 -8.66 3.88 14.94
C ASP A 51 -7.86 5.20 14.83
N PRO A 52 -8.38 6.39 15.21
CA PRO A 52 -7.57 7.61 15.26
C PRO A 52 -6.32 7.51 16.13
N LEU A 53 -6.37 6.77 17.26
CA LEU A 53 -5.22 6.58 18.14
C LEU A 53 -4.09 5.81 17.45
N LYS A 54 -4.42 4.78 16.67
CA LYS A 54 -3.45 4.05 15.83
C LYS A 54 -2.78 4.99 14.83
N GLY A 55 -3.54 5.92 14.25
CA GLY A 55 -3.01 6.94 13.33
C GLY A 55 -1.97 7.87 13.96
N LEU A 56 -2.06 8.14 15.28
CA LEU A 56 -1.12 9.02 16.00
C LEU A 56 0.30 8.45 16.08
N LYS A 57 0.48 7.14 15.88
CA LYS A 57 1.80 6.52 15.75
C LYS A 57 2.58 7.04 14.52
N TYR A 58 1.86 7.45 13.48
CA TYR A 58 2.43 7.81 12.18
C TYR A 58 2.24 9.28 11.80
N ALA A 59 1.36 10.01 12.48
CA ALA A 59 1.07 11.39 12.18
C ALA A 59 0.81 12.16 13.48
N ALA A 60 1.45 13.33 13.63
CA ALA A 60 1.25 14.18 14.79
C ALA A 60 -0.22 14.62 14.94
N ILE A 61 -0.63 14.95 16.17
CA ILE A 61 -2.00 15.37 16.50
C ILE A 61 -2.47 16.60 15.70
N GLU A 62 -1.54 17.48 15.31
CA GLU A 62 -1.76 18.69 14.51
C GLU A 62 -2.04 18.40 13.02
N VAL A 63 -1.72 17.19 12.53
CA VAL A 63 -1.91 16.82 11.11
C VAL A 63 -3.41 16.61 10.84
N PRO A 64 -3.99 17.04 9.69
CA PRO A 64 -5.43 16.92 9.43
C PRO A 64 -6.03 15.54 9.73
N SER A 65 -7.25 15.51 10.27
CA SER A 65 -7.95 14.27 10.69
C SER A 65 -8.05 13.24 9.56
N GLY A 66 -8.26 13.68 8.32
CA GLY A 66 -8.30 12.80 7.15
C GLY A 66 -6.96 12.12 6.82
N VAL A 67 -5.83 12.70 7.22
CA VAL A 67 -4.52 12.03 7.11
C VAL A 67 -4.37 11.01 8.23
N ARG A 68 -4.67 11.38 9.47
CA ARG A 68 -4.58 10.49 10.64
C ARG A 68 -5.48 9.25 10.48
N GLY A 69 -6.72 9.46 10.04
CA GLY A 69 -7.67 8.37 9.81
C GLY A 69 -7.32 7.47 8.62
N ARG A 70 -6.49 7.93 7.69
CA ARG A 70 -5.91 7.05 6.66
C ARG A 70 -4.68 6.32 7.17
N MET A 71 -3.84 6.98 7.96
CA MET A 71 -2.67 6.35 8.57
C MET A 71 -3.04 5.26 9.57
N SER A 72 -4.24 5.30 10.16
CA SER A 72 -4.73 4.18 10.98
C SER A 72 -4.97 2.89 10.17
N ILE A 73 -5.11 3.00 8.85
CA ILE A 73 -5.29 1.88 7.92
C ILE A 73 -3.96 1.55 7.20
N PHE A 74 -3.29 2.56 6.66
CA PHE A 74 -2.02 2.38 5.96
C PHE A 74 -0.87 1.99 6.87
N GLY A 75 -0.82 2.56 8.08
CA GLY A 75 0.24 2.30 9.03
C GLY A 75 0.44 0.80 9.32
N PRO A 76 -0.61 0.06 9.73
CA PRO A 76 -0.53 -1.40 9.88
C PRO A 76 -0.01 -2.13 8.64
N LEU A 77 -0.48 -1.77 7.43
CA LEU A 77 0.02 -2.36 6.19
C LEU A 77 1.52 -2.08 5.99
N ILE A 78 1.96 -0.87 6.30
CA ILE A 78 3.38 -0.51 6.24
C ILE A 78 4.16 -1.34 7.26
N GLU A 79 3.64 -1.58 8.46
CA GLU A 79 4.29 -2.41 9.50
C GLU A 79 4.34 -3.91 9.17
N GLU A 80 3.42 -4.42 8.35
CA GLU A 80 3.40 -5.82 7.92
C GLU A 80 4.21 -6.11 6.66
N ALA A 81 4.58 -5.09 5.87
CA ALA A 81 5.32 -5.24 4.61
C ALA A 81 6.74 -5.86 4.75
N ASP A 82 6.99 -7.02 4.17
CA ASP A 82 8.34 -7.60 4.09
C ASP A 82 9.16 -7.06 2.89
N ALA A 83 8.48 -6.46 1.92
CA ALA A 83 9.05 -5.76 0.77
C ALA A 83 8.07 -4.70 0.24
N ALA A 84 8.52 -3.81 -0.63
CA ALA A 84 7.64 -2.82 -1.26
C ALA A 84 7.92 -2.55 -2.74
N ILE A 85 6.86 -2.24 -3.50
CA ILE A 85 6.92 -1.74 -4.88
C ILE A 85 6.26 -0.36 -4.90
N ILE A 86 7.00 0.66 -5.33
CA ILE A 86 6.55 2.04 -5.36
C ILE A 86 6.55 2.53 -6.81
N MET A 87 5.37 2.84 -7.33
CA MET A 87 5.17 3.43 -8.65
C MET A 87 4.99 4.94 -8.52
N GLU A 88 6.02 5.67 -8.94
CA GLU A 88 6.03 7.14 -9.03
C GLU A 88 5.37 7.63 -10.32
N ASP A 89 4.92 8.89 -10.33
CA ASP A 89 4.30 9.57 -11.48
C ASP A 89 3.08 8.85 -12.08
N ALA A 90 2.43 7.99 -11.29
CA ALA A 90 1.24 7.27 -11.70
C ALA A 90 0.03 8.22 -11.86
N PRO A 91 -0.79 8.08 -12.91
CA PRO A 91 -1.97 8.92 -13.10
C PRO A 91 -3.01 8.65 -12.00
N PHE A 92 -3.92 9.59 -11.77
CA PHE A 92 -4.96 9.48 -10.73
C PHE A 92 -5.83 8.21 -10.85
N GLY A 93 -6.00 7.67 -12.06
CA GLY A 93 -6.76 6.44 -12.29
C GLY A 93 -6.00 5.15 -11.92
N PHE A 94 -4.68 5.22 -11.74
CA PHE A 94 -3.86 4.05 -11.37
C PHE A 94 -4.00 3.70 -9.88
N GLY A 95 -4.42 4.65 -9.05
CA GLY A 95 -4.66 4.44 -7.63
C GLY A 95 -5.00 5.70 -6.83
N CYS A 96 -5.03 5.60 -5.50
CA CYS A 96 -5.45 6.62 -4.55
C CYS A 96 -4.36 7.71 -4.47
N MET A 97 -4.32 8.57 -5.48
CA MET A 97 -3.35 9.65 -5.61
C MET A 97 -3.89 11.01 -5.15
N GLY A 98 -5.21 11.13 -4.92
CA GLY A 98 -5.87 12.38 -4.52
C GLY A 98 -5.55 12.87 -3.10
N CYS A 99 -4.74 12.14 -2.34
CA CYS A 99 -4.46 12.41 -0.93
C CYS A 99 -2.96 12.58 -0.70
N SER A 100 -2.37 13.54 -1.41
CA SER A 100 -0.91 13.77 -1.50
C SER A 100 -0.18 13.66 -0.15
N ARG A 101 -0.74 14.25 0.91
CA ARG A 101 -0.10 14.23 2.25
C ARG A 101 -0.02 12.84 2.88
N THR A 102 -1.09 12.05 2.78
CA THR A 102 -1.06 10.66 3.24
C THR A 102 -0.09 9.85 2.39
N ASN A 103 -0.08 10.08 1.09
CA ASN A 103 0.77 9.38 0.14
C ASN A 103 2.25 9.61 0.39
N GLU A 104 2.65 10.87 0.56
CA GLU A 104 4.00 11.29 0.96
C GLU A 104 4.42 10.58 2.26
N LEU A 105 3.55 10.56 3.27
CA LEU A 105 3.82 9.86 4.53
C LEU A 105 3.96 8.34 4.35
N CYS A 106 3.09 7.71 3.57
CA CYS A 106 3.15 6.27 3.33
C CYS A 106 4.47 5.88 2.67
N VAL A 107 4.85 6.58 1.60
CA VAL A 107 6.11 6.36 0.88
C VAL A 107 7.30 6.64 1.81
N TYR A 108 7.25 7.69 2.62
CA TYR A 108 8.29 7.98 3.62
C TYR A 108 8.49 6.82 4.59
N TYR A 109 7.41 6.31 5.21
CA TYR A 109 7.53 5.20 6.17
C TYR A 109 7.97 3.89 5.52
N LEU A 110 7.53 3.58 4.28
CA LEU A 110 8.03 2.43 3.54
C LEU A 110 9.54 2.51 3.31
N ARG A 111 10.04 3.68 2.87
CA ARG A 111 11.48 3.94 2.68
C ARG A 111 12.29 3.78 3.97
N GLN A 112 11.71 4.05 5.14
CA GLN A 112 12.37 3.88 6.44
C GLN A 112 12.41 2.43 6.94
N LYS A 113 11.60 1.52 6.38
CA LYS A 113 11.40 0.18 6.93
C LYS A 113 12.61 -0.77 6.79
N LYS A 114 13.62 -0.40 6.00
CA LYS A 114 14.80 -1.23 5.69
C LYS A 114 14.44 -2.61 5.12
N VAL A 115 13.35 -2.67 4.36
CA VAL A 115 12.97 -3.84 3.56
C VAL A 115 13.42 -3.64 2.11
N PRO A 116 13.46 -4.69 1.27
CA PRO A 116 13.69 -4.52 -0.16
C PRO A 116 12.60 -3.64 -0.78
N ILE A 117 13.00 -2.61 -1.53
CA ILE A 117 12.10 -1.67 -2.20
C ILE A 117 12.46 -1.60 -3.68
N LEU A 118 11.45 -1.73 -4.54
CA LEU A 118 11.55 -1.45 -5.97
C LEU A 118 10.81 -0.14 -6.27
N GLU A 119 11.56 0.90 -6.63
CA GLU A 119 10.99 2.18 -7.09
C GLU A 119 11.00 2.24 -8.62
N LEU A 120 9.87 2.60 -9.21
CA LEU A 120 9.63 2.62 -10.65
C LEU A 120 8.88 3.88 -11.04
N LYS A 121 9.07 4.34 -12.27
CA LYS A 121 8.24 5.39 -12.85
C LYS A 121 7.13 4.77 -13.69
N TYR A 122 5.96 5.39 -13.65
CA TYR A 122 4.83 4.96 -14.46
C TYR A 122 5.19 5.01 -15.96
N PRO A 123 4.99 3.90 -16.70
CA PRO A 123 5.38 3.82 -18.10
C PRO A 123 4.43 4.64 -19.00
N ARG A 124 4.99 5.29 -20.03
CA ARG A 124 4.24 6.09 -21.02
C ARG A 124 4.31 5.51 -22.43
N SER A 125 5.09 4.45 -22.62
CA SER A 125 5.20 3.69 -23.86
C SER A 125 5.03 2.20 -23.62
N ARG A 126 4.84 1.44 -24.70
CA ARG A 126 4.73 -0.02 -24.63
C ARG A 126 6.05 -0.64 -24.18
N GLU A 127 7.15 -0.12 -24.69
CA GLU A 127 8.50 -0.56 -24.39
C GLU A 127 8.82 -0.36 -22.91
N GLU A 128 8.52 0.83 -22.37
CA GLU A 128 8.65 1.12 -20.94
C GLU A 128 7.75 0.21 -20.09
N THR A 129 6.54 -0.11 -20.57
CA THR A 129 5.63 -1.00 -19.85
C THR A 129 6.21 -2.40 -19.72
N ILE A 130 6.80 -2.94 -20.80
CA ILE A 130 7.47 -4.23 -20.79
C ILE A 130 8.66 -4.20 -19.82
N GLU A 131 9.45 -3.14 -19.84
CA GLU A 131 10.59 -2.97 -18.95
C GLU A 131 10.16 -2.93 -17.47
N VAL A 132 9.12 -2.16 -17.14
CA VAL A 132 8.55 -2.05 -15.80
C VAL A 132 8.07 -3.42 -15.30
N VAL A 133 7.31 -4.15 -16.12
CA VAL A 133 6.82 -5.48 -15.74
C VAL A 133 7.98 -6.47 -15.54
N ASN A 134 9.00 -6.44 -16.40
CA ASN A 134 10.18 -7.30 -16.25
C ASN A 134 10.96 -6.99 -14.97
N LYS A 135 11.11 -5.71 -14.61
CA LYS A 135 11.74 -5.28 -13.35
C LYS A 135 10.96 -5.78 -12.14
N ILE A 136 9.62 -5.66 -12.17
CA ILE A 136 8.75 -6.17 -11.11
C ILE A 136 8.89 -7.68 -10.97
N ASN A 137 8.82 -8.43 -12.08
CA ASN A 137 8.97 -9.88 -12.05
C ASN A 137 10.33 -10.30 -11.49
N THR A 138 11.41 -9.68 -11.98
CA THR A 138 12.77 -9.99 -11.50
C THR A 138 12.93 -9.71 -10.00
N PHE A 139 12.33 -8.62 -9.52
CA PHE A 139 12.33 -8.29 -8.09
C PHE A 139 11.57 -9.33 -7.27
N LEU A 140 10.36 -9.70 -7.69
CA LEU A 140 9.54 -10.70 -7.00
C LEU A 140 10.18 -12.10 -7.00
N ASP A 141 10.84 -12.49 -8.10
CA ASP A 141 11.56 -13.76 -8.20
C ASP A 141 12.76 -13.81 -7.24
N ARG A 142 13.47 -12.69 -7.06
CA ARG A 142 14.56 -12.60 -6.07
C ARG A 142 14.06 -12.73 -4.64
N LEU A 143 12.91 -12.11 -4.33
CA LEU A 143 12.27 -12.23 -3.02
C LEU A 143 11.84 -13.67 -2.70
N GLU A 144 11.46 -14.45 -3.71
CA GLU A 144 11.16 -15.87 -3.54
C GLU A 144 12.43 -16.68 -3.23
N ALA A 145 13.52 -16.43 -3.98
CA ALA A 145 14.80 -17.13 -3.79
C ALA A 145 15.46 -16.88 -2.43
N GLU A 146 15.20 -15.72 -1.80
CA GLU A 146 15.71 -15.39 -0.45
C GLU A 146 14.90 -16.08 0.68
N ASN A 147 13.75 -16.69 0.38
CA ASN A 147 12.90 -17.40 1.35
C ASN A 147 12.90 -18.93 1.21
N GLY A 148 13.57 -19.48 0.20
CA GLY A 148 13.76 -20.93 0.00
C GLY A 148 15.07 -21.42 0.59
#